data_AF-A0A956JQ85-F1
#
_entry.id   AF-A0A956JQ85-F1
#
_cell.length_a   1.000
_cell.length_b   1.000
_cell.length_c   1.000
_cell.angle_alpha   90.00
_cell.angle_beta   90.00
_cell.angle_gamma   90.00
#
_symmetry.space_group_name_H-M   'P 1'
#
loop_
_entity.id
_entity.type
_entity.pdbx_description
1 polymer ?
#
loop_
_entity_poly.entity_id
_entity_poly.type
_entity_poly.pdbx_seq_one_letter_code
_entity_poly.pdbx_strand_id
1 'polypeptide(L)'
;MPVRLQPAALVAAVALALSACAGSRDPTPNPNIVPDAPPIGFGDSGSFDSQSWLGDKGAPSQDGPSPPPPPPADATVDLGGSPRDATRDTTRDLGPCPGGCDDNDPCTDDACVNNACRHTPKSCDDGNACTADSCVGGQCQHAPAAQPIYRFYNSSTGAHAYLPTQTPPPGFHIEGPVFRLFGAAGGGRAAVYQQVRAANGDYMLSLSAQEGIACCGYTSSGAIGYGFSAAGKGRVPIYRLYWGSRGLHLSSGSSSEGTQSGYVLEGTTFWACP
;
A
#
# COMPACT_ATOMS: atom_id res chain seq x y z
N MET A 1 -20.81 5.86 -65.19
CA MET A 1 -21.58 6.14 -63.96
C MET A 1 -20.64 5.98 -62.76
N PRO A 2 -20.12 7.06 -62.17
CA PRO A 2 -19.41 6.98 -60.89
C PRO A 2 -20.35 7.34 -59.75
N VAL A 3 -20.47 6.45 -58.77
CA VAL A 3 -21.27 6.63 -57.55
C VAL A 3 -20.56 7.64 -56.65
N ARG A 4 -21.20 8.79 -56.39
CA ARG A 4 -20.80 9.75 -55.36
C ARG A 4 -21.17 9.18 -53.99
N LEU A 5 -20.18 8.96 -53.12
CA LEU A 5 -20.38 8.79 -51.68
C LEU A 5 -20.42 10.17 -51.02
N GLN A 6 -21.52 10.50 -50.35
CA GLN A 6 -21.65 11.68 -49.48
C GLN A 6 -21.16 11.35 -48.06
N PRO A 7 -20.53 12.30 -47.33
CA PRO A 7 -20.23 12.14 -45.91
C PRO A 7 -21.38 12.71 -45.09
N ALA A 8 -22.10 11.87 -44.35
CA ALA A 8 -23.05 12.32 -43.35
C ALA A 8 -23.09 11.37 -42.14
N ALA A 9 -22.96 11.99 -40.96
CA ALA A 9 -23.35 11.47 -39.65
C ALA A 9 -22.44 10.44 -38.97
N LEU A 10 -21.23 10.89 -38.63
CA LEU A 10 -20.50 10.49 -37.43
C LEU A 10 -21.15 11.15 -36.18
N VAL A 11 -22.40 10.85 -35.84
CA VAL A 11 -23.02 11.19 -34.53
C VAL A 11 -24.19 10.24 -34.26
N ALA A 12 -23.93 9.04 -33.73
CA ALA A 12 -24.96 8.19 -33.12
C ALA A 12 -24.34 7.05 -32.29
N ALA A 13 -23.58 7.39 -31.25
CA ALA A 13 -23.20 6.44 -30.20
C ALA A 13 -22.90 7.13 -28.86
N VAL A 14 -23.62 8.19 -28.50
CA VAL A 14 -23.64 8.76 -27.13
C VAL A 14 -25.03 9.37 -26.90
N ALA A 15 -26.05 8.53 -26.77
CA ALA A 15 -27.40 8.97 -26.37
C ALA A 15 -28.21 7.77 -25.85
N LEU A 16 -27.77 7.16 -24.76
CA LEU A 16 -28.58 6.25 -23.94
C LEU A 16 -28.02 6.20 -22.50
N ALA A 17 -28.03 7.36 -21.84
CA ALA A 17 -27.82 7.48 -20.39
C ALA A 17 -28.45 8.77 -19.82
N LEU A 18 -29.57 9.22 -20.37
CA LEU A 18 -30.37 10.30 -19.78
C LEU A 18 -31.81 9.82 -19.57
N SER A 19 -32.03 8.93 -18.58
CA SER A 19 -33.37 8.72 -18.01
C SER A 19 -33.37 7.94 -16.69
N ALA A 20 -32.57 8.35 -15.70
CA ALA A 20 -32.71 7.80 -14.34
C ALA A 20 -32.08 8.74 -13.31
N CYS A 21 -32.72 9.87 -13.00
CA CYS A 21 -32.41 10.64 -11.79
C CYS A 21 -33.59 11.53 -11.41
N ALA A 22 -34.71 10.89 -11.08
CA ALA A 22 -35.80 11.54 -10.35
C ALA A 22 -36.47 10.47 -9.47
N GLY A 23 -36.08 10.41 -8.20
CA GLY A 23 -36.80 9.67 -7.17
C GLY A 23 -36.58 8.17 -7.15
N SER A 24 -35.40 7.72 -6.73
CA SER A 24 -35.25 6.35 -6.21
C SER A 24 -34.17 6.33 -5.14
N ARG A 25 -34.54 5.82 -3.96
CA ARG A 25 -33.61 5.29 -2.95
C ARG A 25 -32.64 4.40 -3.70
N ASP A 26 -31.36 4.78 -3.74
CA ASP A 26 -30.34 4.16 -4.58
C ASP A 26 -30.38 2.62 -4.49
N PRO A 27 -30.78 1.91 -5.56
CA PRO A 27 -30.65 0.49 -5.64
C PRO A 27 -29.83 0.17 -6.90
N THR A 28 -28.60 0.68 -6.98
CA THR A 28 -27.64 0.11 -7.92
C THR A 28 -26.48 -0.51 -7.14
N PRO A 29 -26.23 -1.82 -7.29
CA PRO A 29 -24.90 -2.32 -7.01
C PRO A 29 -23.98 -1.59 -7.98
N ASN A 30 -23.08 -0.77 -7.47
CA ASN A 30 -22.06 -0.14 -8.29
C ASN A 30 -21.31 -1.27 -9.05
N PRO A 31 -21.26 -1.25 -10.39
CA PRO A 31 -20.62 -2.29 -11.19
C PRO A 31 -19.10 -2.38 -10.98
N ASN A 32 -18.52 -1.46 -10.20
CA ASN A 32 -17.13 -1.46 -9.75
C ASN A 32 -16.97 -1.85 -8.27
N ILE A 33 -18.05 -2.22 -7.55
CA ILE A 33 -17.92 -2.89 -6.25
C ILE A 33 -17.39 -4.29 -6.54
N VAL A 34 -16.22 -4.52 -5.98
CA VAL A 34 -15.50 -5.76 -6.12
C VAL A 34 -16.26 -6.83 -5.33
N PRO A 35 -16.57 -8.00 -5.92
CA PRO A 35 -17.34 -9.03 -5.24
C PRO A 35 -16.67 -9.44 -3.93
N ASP A 36 -17.50 -9.58 -2.89
CA ASP A 36 -17.08 -9.88 -1.52
C ASP A 36 -16.08 -11.04 -1.47
N ALA A 37 -14.90 -10.78 -0.92
CA ALA A 37 -14.02 -11.85 -0.45
C ALA A 37 -14.63 -12.42 0.85
N PRO A 38 -14.52 -13.74 1.09
CA PRO A 38 -15.02 -14.33 2.33
C PRO A 38 -14.34 -13.68 3.54
N PRO A 39 -15.07 -13.49 4.65
CA PRO A 39 -14.52 -12.87 5.85
C PRO A 39 -13.35 -13.70 6.36
N ILE A 40 -12.15 -13.14 6.30
CA ILE A 40 -11.03 -13.60 7.11
C ILE A 40 -11.39 -13.28 8.56
N GLY A 41 -11.67 -14.32 9.34
CA GLY A 41 -12.09 -14.20 10.72
C GLY A 41 -10.99 -13.58 11.57
N PHE A 42 -11.11 -12.29 11.84
CA PHE A 42 -10.48 -11.65 12.97
C PHE A 42 -11.59 -11.33 13.97
N GLY A 43 -11.71 -12.18 14.97
CA GLY A 43 -12.43 -11.82 16.19
C GLY A 43 -11.64 -10.72 16.86
N ASP A 44 -12.27 -9.58 17.10
CA ASP A 44 -12.46 -9.07 18.45
C ASP A 44 -13.37 -7.85 18.43
N SER A 45 -14.43 -7.93 19.24
CA SER A 45 -15.36 -6.86 19.58
C SER A 45 -14.72 -5.90 20.59
N GLY A 46 -13.59 -5.30 20.21
CA GLY A 46 -12.83 -4.37 21.03
C GLY A 46 -12.74 -2.98 20.38
N SER A 47 -12.90 -1.94 21.18
CA SER A 47 -12.66 -0.54 20.85
C SER A 47 -11.46 -0.36 19.91
N PHE A 48 -11.68 0.19 18.71
CA PHE A 48 -10.64 0.52 17.73
C PHE A 48 -9.76 1.65 18.29
N ASP A 49 -8.64 1.29 18.88
CA ASP A 49 -7.57 2.23 19.20
C ASP A 49 -6.66 2.38 17.97
N SER A 50 -6.61 3.59 17.43
CA SER A 50 -5.75 3.95 16.29
C SER A 50 -4.25 3.80 16.58
N GLN A 51 -3.87 3.52 17.84
CA GLN A 51 -2.50 3.21 18.25
C GLN A 51 -2.17 1.71 18.26
N SER A 52 -3.16 0.81 18.30
CA SER A 52 -2.94 -0.64 18.41
C SER A 52 -2.51 -1.33 17.11
N TRP A 53 -2.48 -0.57 16.00
CA TRP A 53 -2.25 -1.10 14.66
C TRP A 53 -0.84 -0.84 14.12
N LEU A 54 -0.10 0.07 14.76
CA LEU A 54 1.35 0.05 14.68
C LEU A 54 1.78 -0.99 15.72
N GLY A 55 2.17 -2.17 15.27
CA GLY A 55 2.81 -3.14 16.16
C GLY A 55 3.99 -2.46 16.87
N ASP A 56 3.81 -2.12 18.14
CA ASP A 56 4.86 -1.70 19.06
C ASP A 56 5.80 -2.89 19.28
N LYS A 57 6.70 -3.12 18.32
CA LYS A 57 8.09 -3.36 18.63
C LYS A 57 8.72 -1.97 18.54
N GLY A 58 8.94 -1.37 19.70
CA GLY A 58 9.27 0.03 19.88
C GLY A 58 10.26 0.58 18.85
N ALA A 59 10.01 1.83 18.47
CA ALA A 59 11.00 2.63 17.77
C ALA A 59 12.37 2.49 18.46
N PRO A 60 13.48 2.20 17.74
CA PRO A 60 14.79 2.32 18.34
C PRO A 60 14.98 3.79 18.72
N SER A 61 15.27 4.03 19.99
CA SER A 61 15.80 5.30 20.47
C SER A 61 16.98 5.73 19.58
N GLN A 62 17.02 7.01 19.19
CA GLN A 62 18.10 7.62 18.42
C GLN A 62 19.43 7.75 19.19
N ASP A 63 19.54 7.12 20.36
CA ASP A 63 20.74 7.10 21.19
C ASP A 63 21.33 5.67 21.24
N GLY A 64 21.89 5.24 20.11
CA GLY A 64 22.82 4.10 20.12
C GLY A 64 24.18 4.53 20.69
N PRO A 65 24.88 3.68 21.46
CA PRO A 65 26.23 4.01 21.93
C PRO A 65 27.15 4.21 20.72
N SER A 66 27.94 5.29 20.76
CA SER A 66 28.94 5.63 19.73
C SER A 66 29.82 4.43 19.38
N PRO A 67 30.16 4.23 18.09
CA PRO A 67 31.04 3.14 17.68
C PRO A 67 32.41 3.29 18.36
N PRO A 68 33.06 2.17 18.76
CA PRO A 68 34.40 2.23 19.34
C PRO A 68 35.41 2.76 18.30
N PRO A 69 36.47 3.46 18.75
CA PRO A 69 37.49 3.97 17.85
C PRO A 69 38.20 2.82 17.12
N PRO A 70 38.70 3.05 15.89
CA PRO A 70 39.43 2.04 15.15
C PRO A 70 40.72 1.65 15.91
N PRO A 71 41.15 0.38 15.82
CA PRO A 71 42.40 -0.07 16.43
C PRO A 71 43.60 0.68 15.81
N PRO A 72 44.68 0.90 16.59
CA PRO A 72 45.87 1.56 16.06
C PRO A 72 46.47 0.74 14.92
N ALA A 73 46.96 1.45 13.89
CA ALA A 73 47.72 0.85 12.81
C ALA A 73 48.99 0.21 13.39
N ASP A 74 49.04 -1.11 13.42
CA ASP A 74 50.25 -1.84 13.79
C ASP A 74 51.15 -1.97 12.57
N ALA A 75 52.28 -1.28 12.64
CA ALA A 75 53.40 -1.43 11.74
C ALA A 75 54.42 -2.33 12.42
N THR A 76 54.60 -3.54 11.90
CA THR A 76 55.94 -4.10 11.63
C THR A 76 55.84 -5.28 10.68
N VAL A 77 56.38 -5.12 9.47
CA VAL A 77 56.73 -6.19 8.55
C VAL A 77 58.05 -6.78 9.03
N ASP A 78 58.04 -8.04 9.48
CA ASP A 78 59.25 -8.83 9.68
C ASP A 78 59.57 -9.63 8.40
N LEU A 79 60.71 -9.32 7.78
CA LEU A 79 61.28 -10.07 6.67
C LEU A 79 62.26 -11.10 7.22
N GLY A 80 61.76 -12.26 7.60
CA GLY A 80 62.55 -13.46 7.93
C GLY A 80 62.07 -14.67 7.13
N GLY A 81 62.91 -15.20 6.24
CA GLY A 81 62.53 -16.22 5.27
C GLY A 81 62.68 -17.69 5.70
N SER A 82 61.86 -18.53 5.01
CA SER A 82 62.13 -19.92 4.55
C SER A 82 62.00 -21.08 5.55
N PRO A 83 61.72 -22.35 5.13
CA PRO A 83 61.19 -22.89 3.86
C PRO A 83 59.95 -23.82 4.05
N ARG A 84 59.07 -23.83 3.03
CA ARG A 84 58.24 -24.96 2.55
C ARG A 84 57.92 -26.09 3.56
N ASP A 85 56.75 -26.02 4.21
CA ASP A 85 56.06 -27.21 4.69
C ASP A 85 54.62 -27.24 4.17
N ALA A 86 54.29 -28.34 3.51
CA ALA A 86 53.13 -28.54 2.65
C ALA A 86 52.03 -29.29 3.39
N THR A 87 51.69 -28.88 4.60
CA THR A 87 50.45 -29.32 5.27
C THR A 87 49.36 -28.29 4.99
N ARG A 88 48.97 -28.27 3.71
CA ARG A 88 47.72 -27.68 3.24
C ARG A 88 46.60 -28.31 4.07
N ASP A 89 46.05 -27.53 4.99
CA ASP A 89 44.81 -27.85 5.68
C ASP A 89 43.71 -27.98 4.62
N THR A 90 43.46 -29.22 4.20
CA THR A 90 42.46 -29.61 3.19
C THR A 90 41.07 -29.79 3.80
N THR A 91 40.80 -29.30 5.01
CA THR A 91 39.43 -29.33 5.56
C THR A 91 38.54 -28.21 5.04
N ARG A 92 39.06 -27.33 4.17
CA ARG A 92 38.26 -26.52 3.24
C ARG A 92 38.62 -26.90 1.82
N ASP A 93 38.03 -28.00 1.37
CA ASP A 93 38.15 -28.56 0.01
C ASP A 93 37.75 -27.50 -1.05
N LEU A 94 38.76 -26.81 -1.56
CA LEU A 94 38.70 -25.84 -2.65
C LEU A 94 38.57 -26.59 -3.98
N GLY A 95 37.33 -26.97 -4.32
CA GLY A 95 36.89 -27.15 -5.71
C GLY A 95 36.97 -25.83 -6.50
N PRO A 96 36.89 -25.86 -7.84
CA PRO A 96 37.75 -25.04 -8.71
C PRO A 96 37.29 -23.57 -8.92
N CYS A 97 37.42 -22.71 -7.91
CA CYS A 97 37.71 -21.27 -8.07
C CYS A 97 39.12 -21.05 -7.48
N PRO A 98 40.18 -20.82 -8.29
CA PRO A 98 41.50 -20.53 -7.74
C PRO A 98 41.46 -19.20 -6.97
N GLY A 99 41.44 -19.24 -5.63
CA GLY A 99 41.43 -18.06 -4.75
C GLY A 99 40.20 -17.89 -3.85
N GLY A 100 39.17 -18.73 -3.99
CA GLY A 100 37.87 -18.54 -3.33
C GLY A 100 36.92 -17.67 -4.16
N CYS A 101 35.61 -17.89 -4.04
CA CYS A 101 34.59 -17.10 -4.75
C CYS A 101 33.78 -16.20 -3.80
N ASP A 102 34.27 -15.92 -2.58
CA ASP A 102 33.56 -15.10 -1.58
C ASP A 102 33.71 -13.61 -1.91
N ASP A 103 32.62 -12.90 -2.21
CA ASP A 103 32.65 -11.45 -2.46
C ASP A 103 32.55 -10.60 -1.17
N ASN A 104 32.42 -11.25 -0.02
CA ASN A 104 32.16 -10.65 1.29
C ASN A 104 30.85 -9.85 1.36
N ASP A 105 29.96 -9.97 0.39
CA ASP A 105 28.60 -9.44 0.49
C ASP A 105 27.72 -10.49 1.22
N PRO A 106 27.29 -10.25 2.46
CA PRO A 106 26.43 -11.20 3.16
C PRO A 106 25.05 -11.35 2.48
N CYS A 107 24.71 -10.51 1.50
CA CYS A 107 23.48 -10.55 0.71
C CYS A 107 23.60 -11.30 -0.62
N THR A 108 24.72 -11.97 -0.89
CA THR A 108 24.89 -12.86 -2.04
C THR A 108 25.07 -14.30 -1.57
N ASP A 109 24.64 -15.24 -2.41
CA ASP A 109 25.00 -16.64 -2.34
C ASP A 109 26.10 -16.90 -3.38
N ASP A 110 27.27 -17.26 -2.88
CA ASP A 110 28.47 -17.42 -3.69
C ASP A 110 28.69 -18.87 -4.12
N ALA A 111 28.82 -19.07 -5.42
CA ALA A 111 29.03 -20.39 -6.01
C ALA A 111 30.15 -20.38 -7.06
N CYS A 112 30.99 -21.41 -7.01
CA CYS A 112 31.89 -21.73 -8.11
C CYS A 112 31.15 -22.56 -9.16
N VAL A 113 31.02 -22.04 -10.38
CA VAL A 113 30.44 -22.80 -11.50
C VAL A 113 31.36 -22.68 -12.72
N ASN A 114 31.91 -23.81 -13.20
CA ASN A 114 32.80 -23.87 -14.36
C ASN A 114 34.01 -22.92 -14.27
N ASN A 115 34.66 -22.86 -13.10
CA ASN A 115 35.78 -21.96 -12.81
C ASN A 115 35.47 -20.46 -12.93
N ALA A 116 34.19 -20.09 -12.81
CA ALA A 116 33.75 -18.70 -12.70
C ALA A 116 32.96 -18.52 -11.39
N CYS A 117 33.27 -17.43 -10.67
CA CYS A 117 32.49 -17.01 -9.52
C CYS A 117 31.09 -16.56 -9.96
N ARG A 118 30.06 -17.00 -9.25
CA ARG A 118 28.70 -16.49 -9.35
C ARG A 118 28.26 -16.00 -7.98
N HIS A 119 27.87 -14.74 -7.92
CA HIS A 119 27.35 -14.07 -6.74
C HIS A 119 25.87 -13.82 -6.97
N THR A 120 25.02 -14.67 -6.42
CA THR A 120 23.58 -14.61 -6.67
C THR A 120 22.94 -13.80 -5.56
N PRO A 121 22.28 -12.65 -5.84
CA PRO A 121 21.60 -11.90 -4.79
C PRO A 121 20.58 -12.78 -4.07
N LYS A 122 20.62 -12.76 -2.74
CA LYS A 122 19.62 -13.42 -1.90
C LYS A 122 18.26 -12.79 -2.16
N SER A 123 17.26 -13.63 -2.41
CA SER A 123 15.89 -13.17 -2.54
C SER A 123 15.29 -12.94 -1.16
N CYS A 124 14.83 -11.72 -0.92
CA CYS A 124 14.08 -11.34 0.28
C CYS A 124 12.60 -11.08 -0.01
N ASP A 125 12.11 -11.47 -1.19
CA ASP A 125 10.71 -11.28 -1.57
C ASP A 125 9.80 -12.09 -0.63
N ASP A 126 9.03 -11.39 0.21
CA ASP A 126 8.06 -12.04 1.08
C ASP A 126 6.69 -12.23 0.40
N GLY A 127 6.55 -11.79 -0.85
CA GLY A 127 5.33 -11.83 -1.64
C GLY A 127 4.23 -10.89 -1.14
N ASN A 128 4.50 -10.02 -0.17
CA ASN A 128 3.57 -9.02 0.33
C ASN A 128 3.69 -7.74 -0.51
N ALA A 129 2.62 -7.38 -1.21
CA ALA A 129 2.63 -6.19 -2.07
C ALA A 129 2.78 -4.86 -1.29
N CYS A 130 2.65 -4.90 0.04
CA CYS A 130 2.72 -3.74 0.94
C CYS A 130 4.11 -3.51 1.55
N THR A 131 5.08 -4.39 1.29
CA THR A 131 6.46 -4.25 1.75
C THR A 131 7.40 -3.93 0.60
N ALA A 132 8.48 -3.23 0.94
CA ALA A 132 9.66 -3.08 0.13
C ALA A 132 10.73 -3.99 0.74
N ASP A 133 11.09 -5.01 -0.01
CA ASP A 133 12.00 -6.05 0.45
C ASP A 133 13.44 -5.74 0.07
N SER A 134 14.34 -5.88 1.03
CA SER A 134 15.77 -5.70 0.82
C SER A 134 16.57 -6.64 1.68
N CYS A 135 17.77 -6.99 1.23
CA CYS A 135 18.75 -7.63 2.06
C CYS A 135 19.71 -6.57 2.63
N VAL A 136 19.92 -6.60 3.94
CA VAL A 136 20.84 -5.69 4.63
C VAL A 136 21.64 -6.51 5.65
N GLY A 137 22.96 -6.56 5.50
CA GLY A 137 23.83 -7.32 6.39
C GLY A 137 23.54 -8.83 6.40
N GLY A 138 23.07 -9.37 5.27
CA GLY A 138 22.67 -10.77 5.12
C GLY A 138 21.32 -11.13 5.74
N GLN A 139 20.56 -10.14 6.22
CA GLN A 139 19.23 -10.33 6.77
C GLN A 139 18.18 -9.71 5.87
N CYS A 140 17.06 -10.41 5.67
CA CYS A 140 15.93 -9.86 4.94
C CYS A 140 15.17 -8.85 5.80
N GLN A 141 14.88 -7.70 5.19
CA GLN A 141 14.09 -6.62 5.75
C GLN A 141 12.88 -6.37 4.86
N HIS A 142 11.72 -6.16 5.49
CA HIS A 142 10.43 -5.97 4.83
C HIS A 142 9.81 -4.68 5.35
N ALA A 143 10.16 -3.55 4.72
CA ALA A 143 9.74 -2.23 5.20
C ALA A 143 8.39 -1.81 4.59
N PRO A 144 7.50 -1.10 5.30
CA PRO A 144 6.26 -0.58 4.70
C PRO A 144 6.54 0.28 3.47
N ALA A 145 5.93 -0.06 2.34
CA ALA A 145 6.11 0.66 1.07
C ALA A 145 5.04 1.75 0.83
N ALA A 146 3.99 1.79 1.65
CA ALA A 146 2.85 2.69 1.53
C ALA A 146 2.78 3.71 2.68
N GLN A 147 2.19 4.87 2.41
CA GLN A 147 2.10 6.01 3.32
C GLN A 147 0.73 6.09 3.99
N PRO A 148 0.64 6.55 5.25
CA PRO A 148 -0.61 6.60 5.99
C PRO A 148 -1.60 7.59 5.38
N ILE A 149 -2.87 7.20 5.35
CA ILE A 149 -4.01 8.06 5.11
C ILE A 149 -4.70 8.31 6.45
N TYR A 150 -4.84 9.59 6.79
CA TYR A 150 -5.46 10.03 8.03
C TYR A 150 -6.95 10.24 7.81
N ARG A 151 -7.75 9.75 8.75
CA ARG A 151 -9.17 10.07 8.84
C ARG A 151 -9.37 11.26 9.75
N PHE A 152 -10.29 12.11 9.34
CA PHE A 152 -10.69 13.30 10.06
C PHE A 152 -12.19 13.28 10.29
N TYR A 153 -12.64 13.75 11.44
CA TYR A 153 -14.04 13.82 11.82
C TYR A 153 -14.48 15.26 12.10
N ASN A 154 -15.63 15.65 11.56
CA ASN A 154 -16.29 16.90 11.87
C ASN A 154 -17.48 16.63 12.80
N SER A 155 -17.36 17.02 14.07
CA SER A 155 -18.40 16.80 15.08
C SER A 155 -19.69 17.59 14.85
N SER A 156 -19.64 18.66 14.05
CA SER A 156 -20.80 19.50 13.75
C SER A 156 -21.65 18.90 12.64
N THR A 157 -21.04 18.26 11.64
CA THR A 157 -21.75 17.68 10.49
C THR A 157 -21.88 16.16 10.57
N GLY A 158 -20.99 15.50 11.32
CA GLY A 158 -20.82 14.05 11.33
C GLY A 158 -20.01 13.50 10.15
N ALA A 159 -19.47 14.36 9.29
CA ALA A 159 -18.74 13.96 8.10
C ALA A 159 -17.32 13.48 8.42
N HIS A 160 -16.82 12.58 7.57
CA HIS A 160 -15.42 12.15 7.60
C HIS A 160 -14.69 12.63 6.36
N ALA A 161 -13.40 12.90 6.47
CA ALA A 161 -12.51 13.21 5.34
C ALA A 161 -11.22 12.40 5.46
N TYR A 162 -10.54 12.16 4.33
CA TYR A 162 -9.35 11.32 4.24
C TYR A 162 -8.22 12.05 3.49
N LEU A 163 -7.06 12.20 4.12
CA LEU A 163 -5.93 12.88 3.49
C LEU A 163 -4.60 12.19 3.77
N PRO A 164 -3.62 12.28 2.86
CA PRO A 164 -2.25 11.78 3.09
C PRO A 164 -1.43 12.72 3.99
N THR A 165 -2.05 13.70 4.65
CA THR A 165 -1.40 14.67 5.53
C THR A 165 -2.17 14.73 6.85
N GLN A 166 -1.47 15.14 7.92
CA GLN A 166 -2.08 15.32 9.25
C GLN A 166 -2.81 16.67 9.40
N THR A 167 -2.72 17.55 8.41
CA THR A 167 -3.34 18.88 8.46
C THR A 167 -4.85 18.74 8.24
N PRO A 168 -5.69 19.02 9.25
CA PRO A 168 -7.12 18.85 9.11
C PRO A 168 -7.73 19.91 8.17
N PRO A 169 -8.77 19.56 7.39
CA PRO A 169 -9.64 20.54 6.76
C PRO A 169 -10.32 21.45 7.82
N PRO A 170 -10.75 22.66 7.45
CA PRO A 170 -11.46 23.55 8.38
C PRO A 170 -12.68 22.87 9.02
N GLY A 171 -12.74 22.90 10.36
CA GLY A 171 -13.83 22.30 11.14
C GLY A 171 -13.72 20.79 11.37
N PHE A 172 -12.61 20.16 10.97
CA PHE A 172 -12.34 18.75 11.22
C PHE A 172 -11.27 18.56 12.30
N HIS A 173 -11.37 17.44 13.02
CA HIS A 173 -10.38 16.96 13.97
C HIS A 173 -9.77 15.66 13.46
N ILE A 174 -8.47 15.46 13.70
CA ILE A 174 -7.79 14.23 13.30
C ILE A 174 -8.19 13.07 14.23
N GLU A 175 -8.54 11.92 13.65
CA GLU A 175 -8.77 10.68 14.40
C GLU A 175 -7.55 9.75 14.36
N GLY A 176 -6.76 9.83 13.28
CA GLY A 176 -5.53 9.08 13.12
C GLY A 176 -5.41 8.39 11.76
N PRO A 177 -4.33 7.62 11.54
CA PRO A 177 -4.18 6.81 10.34
C PRO A 177 -5.20 5.67 10.33
N VAL A 178 -5.80 5.38 9.16
CA VAL A 178 -6.80 4.31 9.00
C VAL A 178 -6.39 3.22 8.03
N PHE A 179 -5.53 3.54 7.07
CA PHE A 179 -4.93 2.61 6.12
C PHE A 179 -3.78 3.30 5.39
N ARG A 180 -3.00 2.57 4.60
CA ARG A 180 -1.92 3.12 3.79
C ARG A 180 -2.16 2.99 2.30
N LEU A 181 -1.78 4.02 1.55
CA LEU A 181 -1.80 4.06 0.09
C LEU A 181 -0.42 4.34 -0.49
N PHE A 182 -0.20 3.92 -1.73
CA PHE A 182 1.02 4.22 -2.46
C PHE A 182 0.96 5.62 -3.08
N GLY A 183 2.12 6.25 -3.25
CA GLY A 183 2.25 7.52 -3.96
C GLY A 183 2.20 7.40 -5.49
N ALA A 184 2.25 6.19 -6.05
CA ALA A 184 2.30 5.96 -7.49
C ALA A 184 1.51 4.72 -7.93
N ALA A 185 1.08 4.73 -9.19
CA ALA A 185 0.49 3.59 -9.87
C ALA A 185 1.51 2.46 -10.15
N GLY A 186 1.02 1.31 -10.64
CA GLY A 186 1.83 0.15 -11.04
C GLY A 186 1.55 -1.09 -10.18
N GLY A 187 2.04 -2.27 -10.55
CA GLY A 187 1.85 -3.50 -9.73
C GLY A 187 0.39 -3.84 -9.40
N GLY A 188 -0.55 -3.53 -10.31
CA GLY A 188 -1.98 -3.74 -10.08
C GLY A 188 -2.67 -2.70 -9.19
N ARG A 189 -2.01 -1.57 -8.91
CA ARG A 189 -2.57 -0.47 -8.11
C ARG A 189 -3.44 0.46 -8.97
N ALA A 190 -4.57 0.90 -8.41
CA ALA A 190 -5.52 1.84 -8.98
C ALA A 190 -5.61 3.11 -8.11
N ALA A 191 -5.91 4.25 -8.73
CA ALA A 191 -6.08 5.51 -8.00
C ALA A 191 -7.30 5.45 -7.08
N VAL A 192 -7.14 5.93 -5.85
CA VAL A 192 -8.23 6.13 -4.89
C VAL A 192 -8.58 7.61 -4.90
N TYR A 193 -9.76 7.94 -5.42
CA TYR A 193 -10.28 9.29 -5.53
C TYR A 193 -11.09 9.64 -4.30
N GLN A 194 -10.83 10.83 -3.76
CA GLN A 194 -11.76 11.47 -2.83
C GLN A 194 -12.68 12.40 -3.61
N GLN A 195 -13.97 12.25 -3.40
CA GLN A 195 -15.01 13.09 -3.99
C GLN A 195 -15.77 13.77 -2.87
N VAL A 196 -16.10 15.06 -3.03
CA VAL A 196 -16.75 15.86 -1.99
C VAL A 196 -18.14 16.32 -2.43
N ARG A 197 -19.10 16.29 -1.52
CA ARG A 197 -20.44 16.85 -1.73
C ARG A 197 -20.65 18.03 -0.80
N ALA A 198 -20.53 19.23 -1.35
CA ALA A 198 -20.63 20.48 -0.58
C ALA A 198 -21.98 20.66 0.14
N ALA A 199 -23.07 20.04 -0.37
CA ALA A 199 -24.40 20.16 0.19
C ALA A 199 -24.52 19.66 1.64
N ASN A 200 -23.72 18.66 2.03
CA ASN A 200 -23.72 18.07 3.37
C ASN A 200 -22.31 17.84 3.94
N GLY A 201 -21.27 18.27 3.21
CA GLY A 201 -19.87 18.13 3.63
C GLY A 201 -19.35 16.69 3.54
N ASP A 202 -20.02 15.83 2.78
CA ASP A 202 -19.63 14.42 2.65
C ASP A 202 -18.36 14.24 1.82
N TYR A 203 -17.51 13.29 2.23
CA TYR A 203 -16.37 12.83 1.43
C TYR A 203 -16.48 11.32 1.19
N MET A 204 -16.58 10.96 -0.07
CA MET A 204 -16.66 9.58 -0.52
C MET A 204 -15.34 9.17 -1.18
N LEU A 205 -14.82 8.00 -0.81
CA LEU A 205 -13.72 7.36 -1.51
C LEU A 205 -14.23 6.42 -2.61
N SER A 206 -13.53 6.39 -3.74
CA SER A 206 -13.88 5.57 -4.90
C SER A 206 -12.65 5.23 -5.74
N LEU A 207 -12.68 4.09 -6.45
CA LEU A 207 -11.73 3.78 -7.52
C LEU A 207 -12.07 4.47 -8.85
N SER A 208 -13.22 5.14 -8.94
CA SER A 208 -13.65 5.93 -10.08
C SER A 208 -13.60 7.42 -9.76
N ALA A 209 -13.10 8.23 -10.69
CA ALA A 209 -13.13 9.68 -10.54
C ALA A 209 -14.53 10.27 -10.80
N GLN A 210 -15.50 9.45 -11.25
CA GLN A 210 -16.80 9.91 -11.75
C GLN A 210 -17.99 9.38 -10.94
N GLU A 211 -17.80 8.42 -10.01
CA GLU A 211 -18.90 7.74 -9.31
C GLU A 211 -19.97 8.70 -8.76
N GLY A 212 -19.61 9.60 -7.85
CA GLY A 212 -20.54 10.59 -7.28
C GLY A 212 -20.74 11.82 -8.17
N ILE A 213 -19.79 12.14 -9.05
CA ILE A 213 -19.87 13.31 -9.94
C ILE A 213 -20.97 13.11 -11.00
N ALA A 214 -21.10 11.89 -11.52
CA ALA A 214 -22.02 11.58 -12.60
C ALA A 214 -23.50 11.67 -12.21
N CYS A 215 -23.83 11.40 -10.93
CA CYS A 215 -25.23 11.27 -10.49
C CYS A 215 -25.63 12.19 -9.33
N CYS A 216 -24.68 12.54 -8.46
CA CYS A 216 -25.01 12.71 -7.05
C CYS A 216 -24.51 14.05 -6.47
N GLY A 217 -24.07 14.96 -7.34
CA GLY A 217 -23.68 16.32 -6.98
C GLY A 217 -22.32 16.41 -6.29
N TYR A 218 -21.45 15.41 -6.47
CA TYR A 218 -20.08 15.48 -5.98
C TYR A 218 -19.19 16.26 -6.95
N THR A 219 -18.10 16.80 -6.41
CA THR A 219 -16.97 17.30 -7.18
C THR A 219 -15.71 16.51 -6.81
N SER A 220 -14.72 16.50 -7.70
CA SER A 220 -13.46 15.81 -7.46
C SER A 220 -12.56 16.59 -6.51
N SER A 221 -12.00 15.92 -5.50
CA SER A 221 -10.85 16.41 -4.73
C SER A 221 -9.52 15.85 -5.23
N GLY A 222 -9.53 15.04 -6.28
CA GLY A 222 -8.36 14.35 -6.82
C GLY A 222 -8.09 12.98 -6.17
N ALA A 223 -7.04 12.32 -6.65
CA ALA A 223 -6.56 11.07 -6.06
C ALA A 223 -5.76 11.36 -4.78
N ILE A 224 -6.09 10.65 -3.70
CA ILE A 224 -5.37 10.75 -2.42
C ILE A 224 -4.22 9.74 -2.30
N GLY A 225 -4.14 8.82 -3.26
CA GLY A 225 -3.10 7.78 -3.35
C GLY A 225 -3.55 6.66 -4.28
N TYR A 226 -2.83 5.54 -4.22
CA TYR A 226 -3.10 4.36 -5.03
C TYR A 226 -3.27 3.12 -4.14
N GLY A 227 -4.41 2.44 -4.27
CA GLY A 227 -4.75 1.19 -3.59
C GLY A 227 -4.89 0.06 -4.61
N PHE A 228 -5.54 -1.04 -4.25
CA PHE A 228 -5.73 -2.19 -5.14
C PHE A 228 -7.22 -2.41 -5.42
N SER A 229 -7.54 -2.86 -6.63
CA SER A 229 -8.87 -3.31 -7.03
C SER A 229 -9.08 -4.81 -6.83
N ALA A 230 -8.17 -5.50 -6.13
CA ALA A 230 -8.31 -6.92 -5.78
C ALA A 230 -7.62 -7.22 -4.45
N ALA A 231 -8.15 -8.22 -3.72
CA ALA A 231 -7.53 -8.77 -2.53
C ALA A 231 -6.14 -9.34 -2.85
N GLY A 232 -5.31 -9.53 -1.82
CA GLY A 232 -3.95 -10.06 -1.98
C GLY A 232 -3.20 -10.12 -0.66
N LYS A 233 -2.03 -10.77 -0.66
CA LYS A 233 -1.19 -10.91 0.53
C LYS A 233 -0.81 -9.53 1.08
N GLY A 234 -1.05 -9.36 2.38
CA GLY A 234 -0.79 -8.12 3.14
C GLY A 234 -1.72 -6.96 2.82
N ARG A 235 -2.82 -7.17 2.08
CA ARG A 235 -3.83 -6.15 1.81
C ARG A 235 -5.04 -6.31 2.73
N VAL A 236 -5.60 -5.20 3.18
CA VAL A 236 -6.83 -5.15 3.98
C VAL A 236 -7.97 -4.50 3.17
N PRO A 237 -9.22 -4.98 3.31
CA PRO A 237 -10.35 -4.35 2.64
C PRO A 237 -10.68 -2.99 3.27
N ILE A 238 -11.02 -2.02 2.44
CA ILE A 238 -11.59 -0.74 2.87
C ILE A 238 -13.05 -0.73 2.47
N TYR A 239 -13.91 -0.80 3.47
CA TYR A 239 -15.36 -0.80 3.33
C TYR A 239 -15.88 0.61 3.18
N ARG A 240 -16.94 0.77 2.39
CA ARG A 240 -17.77 1.97 2.37
C ARG A 240 -19.07 1.68 3.08
N LEU A 241 -19.40 2.56 4.02
CA LEU A 241 -20.68 2.57 4.71
C LEU A 241 -21.39 3.89 4.43
N TYR A 242 -22.71 3.86 4.39
CA TYR A 242 -23.55 5.00 4.06
C TYR A 242 -24.62 5.25 5.11
N TRP A 243 -24.76 6.50 5.51
CA TRP A 243 -25.80 6.97 6.41
C TRP A 243 -26.88 7.71 5.61
N GLY A 244 -27.92 6.99 5.19
CA GLY A 244 -28.97 7.50 4.30
C GLY A 244 -29.72 8.74 4.78
N SER A 245 -29.99 8.90 6.08
CA SER A 245 -30.69 10.09 6.58
C SER A 245 -29.84 11.36 6.66
N ARG A 246 -28.50 11.23 6.60
CA ARG A 246 -27.56 12.37 6.56
C ARG A 246 -26.85 12.53 5.21
N GLY A 247 -26.91 11.50 4.37
CA GLY A 247 -26.20 11.42 3.11
C GLY A 247 -24.68 11.40 3.27
N LEU A 248 -24.18 10.78 4.34
CA LEU A 248 -22.74 10.75 4.67
C LEU A 248 -22.15 9.36 4.42
N HIS A 249 -20.94 9.31 3.90
CA HIS A 249 -20.14 8.12 3.74
C HIS A 249 -19.06 8.02 4.83
N LEU A 250 -18.73 6.78 5.16
CA LEU A 250 -17.61 6.39 6.00
C LEU A 250 -16.79 5.36 5.25
N SER A 251 -15.47 5.57 5.16
CA SER A 251 -14.52 4.58 4.69
C SER A 251 -13.77 4.00 5.89
N SER A 252 -13.77 2.68 6.02
CA SER A 252 -13.28 2.01 7.21
C SER A 252 -12.63 0.66 6.90
N GLY A 253 -11.65 0.26 7.72
CA GLY A 253 -11.16 -1.13 7.75
C GLY A 253 -12.14 -2.12 8.40
N SER A 254 -13.24 -1.64 8.98
CA SER A 254 -14.28 -2.45 9.62
C SER A 254 -15.62 -2.29 8.92
N SER A 255 -16.22 -3.42 8.53
CA SER A 255 -17.52 -3.46 7.86
C SER A 255 -18.71 -3.11 8.76
N SER A 256 -18.47 -2.98 10.07
CA SER A 256 -19.49 -2.68 11.08
C SER A 256 -19.29 -1.33 11.76
N GLU A 257 -18.27 -0.54 11.39
CA GLU A 257 -18.02 0.75 12.02
C GLU A 257 -19.20 1.71 11.81
N GLY A 258 -19.71 2.31 12.89
CA GLY A 258 -20.83 3.26 12.80
C GLY A 258 -22.21 2.64 12.56
N THR A 259 -22.34 1.31 12.47
CA THR A 259 -23.65 0.64 12.28
C THR A 259 -24.64 0.94 13.40
N GLN A 260 -24.14 1.05 14.64
CA GLN A 260 -24.95 1.47 15.81
C GLN A 260 -25.45 2.92 15.68
N SER A 261 -24.80 3.73 14.85
CA SER A 261 -25.14 5.12 14.56
C SER A 261 -25.97 5.28 13.28
N GLY A 262 -26.38 4.19 12.63
CA GLY A 262 -27.23 4.22 11.43
C GLY A 262 -26.49 4.14 10.08
N TYR A 263 -25.17 3.89 10.08
CA TYR A 263 -24.46 3.52 8.86
C TYR A 263 -24.86 2.12 8.41
N VAL A 264 -24.99 1.93 7.09
CA VAL A 264 -25.24 0.64 6.46
C VAL A 264 -24.07 0.33 5.53
N LEU A 265 -23.56 -0.90 5.58
CA LEU A 265 -22.50 -1.36 4.69
C LEU A 265 -22.97 -1.36 3.23
N GLU A 266 -22.22 -0.70 2.35
CA GLU A 266 -22.42 -0.76 0.90
C GLU A 266 -21.54 -1.83 0.24
N GLY A 267 -20.36 -2.09 0.82
CA GLY A 267 -19.45 -3.14 0.36
C GLY A 267 -17.98 -2.76 0.47
N THR A 268 -17.12 -3.55 -0.18
CA THR A 268 -15.69 -3.27 -0.30
C THR A 268 -15.44 -2.31 -1.45
N THR A 269 -14.80 -1.17 -1.19
CA THR A 269 -14.49 -0.16 -2.21
C THR A 269 -13.17 -0.46 -2.90
N PHE A 270 -12.15 -0.81 -2.12
CA PHE A 270 -10.80 -1.15 -2.57
C PHE A 270 -10.05 -1.90 -1.47
N TRP A 271 -8.83 -2.34 -1.76
CA TRP A 271 -7.91 -2.87 -0.75
C TRP A 271 -6.70 -1.96 -0.59
N ALA A 272 -6.22 -1.84 0.65
CA ALA A 272 -5.11 -0.98 1.04
C ALA A 272 -4.05 -1.78 1.79
N CYS A 273 -2.91 -1.15 2.03
CA CYS A 273 -1.94 -1.69 2.96
C CYS A 273 -2.33 -1.36 4.40
N PRO A 274 -1.90 -2.18 5.37
CA PRO A 274 -2.08 -1.84 6.76
C PRO A 274 -1.19 -0.65 7.14
#